data_AF-M1CMG1-F1
#
_entry.id   AF-M1CMG1-F1
#
_cell.length_a   1.000
_cell.length_b   1.000
_cell.length_c   1.000
_cell.angle_alpha   90.00
_cell.angle_beta   90.00
_cell.angle_gamma   90.00
#
_symmetry.space_group_name_H-M   'P 1'
#
loop_
_entity.id
_entity.type
_entity.pdbx_description
1 polymer ?
#
loop_
_entity_poly.entity_id
_entity_poly.type
_entity_poly.pdbx_seq_one_letter_code
_entity_poly.pdbx_strand_id
1 'polypeptide(L)'
;MKKLPFFLLVILLLEITISVESQTPALLKYVLQWPPTFCIQLNSKEEKLCKEPIPQRQFTLHGVMQADEDGFNIKCDYKDPNDLDKLLEEVEGDLVKFWPSLREDFNETELWKHEWRVHGSCGGTTPHEYFYKAIMMNDFPEQGNLYNYLESSEIIASDNLAYTKQHIVEAIQKLFYDKPHNVYISCVPIDLYNNTHVYLSEVTWCTELEGVHYISCPSKADPTSCPKDALIMLPLPKEQELDPPFAIMAE
;
A
#
# COMPACT_ATOMS: atom_id res chain seq x y z
N MET A 1 -0.26 -44.27 54.26
CA MET A 1 -0.30 -44.54 52.80
C MET A 1 -1.33 -43.63 52.17
N LYS A 2 -0.86 -42.64 51.41
CA LYS A 2 -1.66 -41.60 50.76
C LYS A 2 -2.25 -42.16 49.46
N LYS A 3 -3.58 -42.11 49.28
CA LYS A 3 -4.21 -42.24 47.96
C LYS A 3 -4.80 -40.88 47.61
N LEU A 4 -3.97 -40.06 46.98
CA LEU A 4 -4.40 -38.84 46.32
C LEU A 4 -5.32 -39.25 45.16
N PRO A 5 -6.57 -38.79 45.08
CA PRO A 5 -7.46 -39.21 44.02
C PRO A 5 -6.95 -38.63 42.69
N PHE A 6 -6.68 -39.54 41.76
CA PHE A 6 -6.27 -39.39 40.37
C PHE A 6 -7.20 -38.49 39.51
N PHE A 7 -8.16 -37.80 40.12
CA PHE A 7 -9.20 -37.01 39.47
C PHE A 7 -8.85 -35.53 39.25
N LEU A 8 -7.64 -35.10 39.62
CA LEU A 8 -7.14 -33.74 39.37
C LEU A 8 -6.15 -33.67 38.19
N LEU A 9 -6.06 -34.72 37.36
CA LEU A 9 -5.22 -34.75 36.15
C LEU A 9 -6.03 -34.86 34.85
N VAL A 10 -7.35 -34.62 34.91
CA VAL A 10 -8.24 -34.56 33.73
C VAL A 10 -8.63 -33.11 33.40
N ILE A 11 -8.21 -32.14 34.20
CA ILE A 11 -8.50 -30.71 34.01
C ILE A 11 -7.20 -29.96 33.69
N LEU A 12 -6.54 -30.28 32.57
CA LEU A 12 -5.58 -29.35 31.92
C LEU A 12 -5.17 -29.78 30.49
N LEU A 13 -6.12 -30.24 29.68
CA LEU A 13 -5.96 -30.31 28.22
C LEU A 13 -7.22 -29.73 27.56
N LEU A 14 -7.62 -28.52 27.98
CA LEU A 14 -8.08 -27.59 26.95
C LEU A 14 -6.78 -27.19 26.25
N GLU A 15 -6.43 -27.94 25.21
CA GLU A 15 -5.66 -27.32 24.13
C GLU A 15 -6.51 -26.13 23.71
N ILE A 16 -6.11 -24.94 24.14
CA ILE A 16 -6.46 -23.71 23.43
C ILE A 16 -5.75 -23.89 22.10
N THR A 17 -6.37 -24.66 21.20
CA THR A 17 -6.16 -24.46 19.78
C THR A 17 -6.64 -23.03 19.56
N ILE A 18 -5.68 -22.10 19.61
CA ILE A 18 -5.85 -20.86 18.86
C ILE A 18 -5.97 -21.39 17.44
N SER A 19 -7.21 -21.63 16.98
CA SER A 19 -7.46 -21.61 15.55
C SER A 19 -7.01 -20.23 15.16
N VAL A 20 -5.81 -20.13 14.59
CA VAL A 20 -5.55 -19.07 13.64
C VAL A 20 -6.67 -19.25 12.65
N GLU A 21 -7.71 -18.43 12.79
CA GLU A 21 -8.80 -18.40 11.85
C GLU A 21 -8.09 -18.13 10.53
N SER A 22 -8.02 -19.16 9.69
CA SER A 22 -7.44 -19.07 8.36
C SER A 22 -8.35 -18.10 7.63
N GLN A 23 -8.06 -16.81 7.74
CA GLN A 23 -8.85 -15.77 7.12
C GLN A 23 -8.88 -16.09 5.63
N THR A 24 -10.09 -16.36 5.14
CA THR A 24 -10.28 -16.78 3.77
C THR A 24 -10.24 -15.53 2.91
N PRO A 25 -9.36 -15.46 1.90
CA PRO A 25 -9.36 -14.33 0.98
C PRO A 25 -10.73 -14.17 0.33
N ALA A 26 -11.26 -12.96 0.37
CA ALA A 26 -12.54 -12.61 -0.24
C ALA A 26 -12.39 -11.52 -1.31
N LEU A 27 -11.37 -10.67 -1.20
CA LEU A 27 -11.12 -9.57 -2.12
C LEU A 27 -9.63 -9.23 -2.23
N LEU A 28 -9.31 -8.42 -3.24
CA LEU A 28 -8.01 -7.79 -3.37
C LEU A 28 -8.11 -6.28 -3.15
N LYS A 29 -7.08 -5.74 -2.52
CA LYS A 29 -6.81 -4.32 -2.41
C LYS A 29 -5.65 -3.96 -3.31
N TYR A 30 -5.85 -2.96 -4.16
CA TYR A 30 -4.79 -2.35 -4.94
C TYR A 30 -4.39 -1.04 -4.30
N VAL A 31 -3.22 -1.00 -3.65
CA VAL A 31 -2.80 0.11 -2.80
C VAL A 31 -1.79 0.97 -3.55
N LEU A 32 -2.23 2.14 -3.99
CA LEU A 32 -1.36 3.15 -4.58
C LEU A 32 -0.83 4.09 -3.52
N GLN A 33 0.42 4.52 -3.64
CA GLN A 33 1.06 5.52 -2.78
C GLN A 33 1.40 6.78 -3.59
N TRP A 34 1.37 7.94 -2.91
CA TRP A 34 1.84 9.20 -3.46
C TRP A 34 3.33 9.37 -3.18
N PRO A 35 4.22 9.28 -4.20
CA PRO A 35 5.67 9.24 -3.97
C PRO A 35 6.25 10.44 -3.22
N PRO A 36 5.82 11.70 -3.48
CA PRO A 36 6.27 12.84 -2.68
C PRO A 36 5.96 12.70 -1.17
N THR A 37 4.78 12.21 -0.79
CA THR A 37 4.45 12.01 0.63
C THR A 37 5.30 10.93 1.25
N PHE A 38 5.46 9.79 0.56
CA PHE A 38 6.33 8.70 1.01
C PHE A 38 7.76 9.21 1.28
N CYS A 39 8.31 9.99 0.34
CA CYS A 39 9.67 10.52 0.46
C CYS A 39 9.82 11.59 1.54
N ILE A 40 8.83 12.46 1.75
CA ILE A 40 8.82 13.41 2.88
C ILE A 40 8.91 12.64 4.21
N GLN A 41 8.14 11.56 4.36
CA GLN A 41 8.18 10.75 5.58
C GLN A 41 9.46 9.96 5.74
N LEU A 42 9.99 9.40 4.64
CA LEU A 42 11.23 8.64 4.67
C LEU A 42 12.41 9.54 5.07
N ASN A 43 12.56 10.69 4.41
CA ASN A 43 13.66 11.61 4.61
C ASN A 43 13.60 12.31 5.99
N SER A 44 12.43 12.35 6.64
CA SER A 44 12.31 12.82 8.03
C SER A 44 12.94 11.87 9.05
N LYS A 45 13.26 10.63 8.65
CA LYS A 45 13.98 9.65 9.45
C LYS A 45 15.45 9.72 9.05
N GLU A 46 16.30 10.08 10.01
CA GLU A 46 17.75 10.13 9.81
C GLU A 46 18.23 8.82 9.14
N GLU A 47 19.12 8.94 8.15
CA GLU A 47 19.78 7.84 7.40
C GLU A 47 18.98 7.14 6.28
N LYS A 48 17.79 7.62 5.89
CA LYS A 48 17.07 7.06 4.73
C LYS A 48 16.74 8.11 3.69
N LEU A 49 17.09 7.81 2.44
CA LEU A 49 16.85 8.68 1.30
C LEU A 49 15.97 8.00 0.25
N CYS A 50 15.19 8.81 -0.45
CA CYS A 50 14.49 8.40 -1.64
C CYS A 50 15.41 8.41 -2.87
N LYS A 51 15.15 7.53 -3.82
CA LYS A 51 15.80 7.53 -5.14
C LYS A 51 15.35 8.76 -5.94
N GLU A 52 16.30 9.53 -6.46
CA GLU A 52 16.04 10.66 -7.33
C GLU A 52 16.09 10.25 -8.82
N PRO A 53 15.28 10.88 -9.70
CA PRO A 53 14.25 11.88 -9.40
C PRO A 53 13.00 11.24 -8.78
N ILE A 54 12.44 11.86 -7.73
CA ILE A 54 11.16 11.40 -7.16
C ILE A 54 10.05 11.50 -8.22
N PRO A 55 9.29 10.42 -8.49
CA PRO A 55 8.16 10.43 -9.41
C PRO A 55 7.18 11.59 -9.20
N GLN A 56 6.92 12.33 -10.28
CA GLN A 56 5.97 13.45 -10.30
C GLN A 56 4.72 13.10 -11.07
N ARG A 57 3.56 13.60 -10.61
CA ARG A 57 2.26 13.44 -11.31
C ARG A 57 1.91 11.98 -11.62
N GLN A 58 2.39 11.06 -10.78
CA GLN A 58 2.08 9.64 -10.89
C GLN A 58 2.07 9.00 -9.52
N PHE A 59 1.02 8.24 -9.25
CA PHE A 59 1.02 7.29 -8.15
C PHE A 59 1.85 6.07 -8.53
N THR A 60 2.56 5.50 -7.56
CA THR A 60 3.21 4.19 -7.70
C THR A 60 2.45 3.16 -6.89
N LEU A 61 2.52 1.89 -7.29
CA LEU A 61 1.99 0.79 -6.50
C LEU A 61 2.83 0.64 -5.24
N HIS A 62 2.16 0.60 -4.09
CA HIS A 62 2.73 0.08 -2.85
C HIS A 62 2.66 -1.45 -2.91
N GLY A 63 1.45 -2.00 -3.09
CA GLY A 63 1.27 -3.42 -3.30
C GLY A 63 -0.17 -3.86 -3.54
N VAL A 64 -0.32 -5.17 -3.73
CA VAL A 64 -1.61 -5.84 -3.88
C VAL A 64 -1.82 -6.75 -2.68
N MET A 65 -2.88 -6.50 -1.89
CA MET A 65 -3.11 -7.22 -0.65
C MET A 65 -4.39 -8.04 -0.74
N GLN A 66 -4.30 -9.31 -0.34
CA GLN A 66 -5.49 -10.12 -0.07
C GLN A 66 -6.13 -9.68 1.24
N ALA A 67 -7.46 -9.59 1.23
CA ALA A 67 -8.23 -9.23 2.41
C ALA A 67 -9.44 -10.16 2.60
N ASP A 68 -9.91 -10.24 3.84
CA ASP A 68 -11.17 -10.91 4.18
C ASP A 68 -12.40 -10.10 3.72
N GLU A 69 -13.59 -10.63 3.98
CA GLU A 69 -14.87 -10.00 3.60
C GLU A 69 -15.11 -8.64 4.25
N ASP A 70 -14.47 -8.40 5.41
CA ASP A 70 -14.52 -7.14 6.15
C ASP A 70 -13.43 -6.17 5.69
N GLY A 71 -12.61 -6.59 4.73
CA GLY A 71 -11.53 -5.82 4.15
C GLY A 71 -10.31 -5.74 5.04
N PHE A 72 -10.11 -6.61 6.03
CA PHE A 72 -8.86 -6.67 6.78
C PHE A 72 -7.81 -7.49 6.03
N ASN A 73 -6.57 -7.02 6.03
CA ASN A 73 -5.48 -7.69 5.31
C ASN A 73 -5.19 -9.04 5.96
N ILE A 74 -5.09 -10.07 5.13
CA ILE A 74 -4.73 -11.41 5.56
C ILE A 74 -3.21 -11.51 5.62
N LYS A 75 -2.71 -12.20 6.66
CA LYS A 75 -1.28 -12.53 6.81
C LYS A 75 -1.11 -14.03 6.65
N CYS A 76 -0.07 -14.43 5.94
CA CYS A 76 0.18 -15.83 5.64
C CYS A 76 1.65 -16.20 5.85
N ASP A 77 1.87 -17.47 6.15
CA ASP A 77 3.22 -18.00 6.30
C ASP A 77 3.88 -18.15 4.94
N TYR A 78 5.09 -17.59 4.84
CA TYR A 78 5.89 -17.62 3.64
C TYR A 78 6.54 -18.99 3.41
N LYS A 79 6.56 -19.42 2.15
CA LYS A 79 7.50 -20.43 1.65
C LYS A 79 8.21 -19.88 0.41
N ASP A 80 9.51 -20.08 0.35
CA ASP A 80 10.35 -19.58 -0.74
C ASP A 80 10.05 -20.34 -2.03
N PRO A 81 9.55 -19.69 -3.10
CA PRO A 81 9.31 -20.36 -4.38
C PRO A 81 10.63 -20.54 -5.13
N ASN A 82 10.87 -21.73 -5.68
CA ASN A 82 12.11 -22.06 -6.40
C ASN A 82 12.36 -21.23 -7.69
N ASP A 83 11.36 -20.50 -8.20
CA ASP A 83 11.41 -19.80 -9.50
C ASP A 83 11.12 -18.28 -9.42
N LEU A 84 11.10 -17.69 -8.21
CA LEU A 84 10.73 -16.28 -8.04
C LEU A 84 11.65 -15.32 -8.81
N ASP A 85 12.97 -15.54 -8.76
CA ASP A 85 13.94 -14.68 -9.42
C ASP A 85 13.75 -14.65 -10.94
N LYS A 86 13.62 -15.82 -11.55
CA LYS A 86 13.40 -15.95 -12.99
C LYS A 86 12.11 -15.28 -13.44
N LEU A 87 11.03 -15.41 -12.66
CA LEU A 87 9.78 -14.72 -12.94
C LEU A 87 9.96 -13.21 -12.87
N LEU A 88 10.64 -12.70 -11.84
CA LEU A 88 10.87 -11.26 -11.69
C LEU A 88 11.68 -10.68 -12.86
N GLU A 89 12.71 -11.38 -13.35
CA GLU A 89 13.44 -10.99 -14.57
C GLU A 89 12.51 -10.90 -15.81
N GLU A 90 11.51 -11.77 -15.92
CA GLU A 90 10.56 -11.77 -17.04
C GLU A 90 9.62 -10.56 -16.99
N VAL A 91 9.12 -10.20 -15.81
CA VAL A 91 8.12 -9.13 -15.63
C VAL A 91 8.71 -7.77 -15.26
N GLU A 92 10.03 -7.69 -15.01
CA GLU A 92 10.73 -6.48 -14.57
C GLU A 92 10.37 -5.27 -15.42
N GLY A 93 10.43 -5.42 -16.74
CA GLY A 93 10.17 -4.33 -17.70
C GLY A 93 8.77 -3.72 -17.60
N ASP A 94 7.79 -4.46 -17.10
CA ASP A 94 6.44 -3.95 -16.83
C ASP A 94 6.31 -3.38 -15.43
N LEU A 95 6.82 -4.10 -14.41
CA LEU A 95 6.73 -3.68 -13.02
C LEU A 95 7.43 -2.33 -12.76
N VAL A 96 8.60 -2.08 -13.36
CA VAL A 96 9.33 -0.81 -13.13
C VAL A 96 8.56 0.43 -13.55
N LYS A 97 7.54 0.31 -14.43
CA LYS A 97 6.76 1.45 -14.92
C LYS A 97 5.80 2.01 -13.87
N PHE A 98 5.33 1.17 -12.94
CA PHE A 98 4.29 1.55 -11.98
C PHE A 98 4.56 1.09 -10.55
N TRP A 99 5.45 0.13 -10.34
CA TRP A 99 5.86 -0.41 -9.04
C TRP A 99 7.38 -0.29 -8.79
N PRO A 100 8.00 0.90 -9.00
CA PRO A 100 9.41 1.08 -8.70
C PRO A 100 9.65 1.14 -7.19
N SER A 101 10.86 0.77 -6.75
CA SER A 101 11.32 1.16 -5.43
C SER A 101 11.57 2.66 -5.38
N LEU A 102 11.02 3.31 -4.36
CA LEU A 102 11.25 4.73 -4.08
C LEU A 102 12.48 4.96 -3.18
N ARG A 103 13.06 3.91 -2.62
CA ARG A 103 14.18 3.99 -1.67
C ARG A 103 15.51 3.84 -2.39
N GLU A 104 16.53 4.57 -1.96
CA GLU A 104 17.90 4.41 -2.49
C GLU A 104 18.55 3.11 -1.97
N ASP A 105 18.26 2.74 -0.72
CA ASP A 105 18.86 1.60 -0.02
C ASP A 105 18.12 0.26 -0.23
N PHE A 106 17.18 0.20 -1.18
CA PHE A 106 16.32 -0.95 -1.39
C PHE A 106 15.90 -1.02 -2.85
N ASN A 107 16.36 -2.04 -3.58
CA ASN A 107 16.11 -2.11 -5.02
C ASN A 107 14.73 -2.70 -5.37
N GLU A 108 14.38 -2.65 -6.65
CA GLU A 108 13.11 -3.09 -7.20
C GLU A 108 12.84 -4.59 -6.93
N THR A 109 13.84 -5.45 -7.12
CA THR A 109 13.70 -6.89 -6.85
C THR A 109 13.47 -7.17 -5.37
N GLU A 110 14.18 -6.47 -4.48
CA GLU A 110 13.98 -6.60 -3.04
C GLU A 110 12.58 -6.17 -2.61
N LEU A 111 12.05 -5.09 -3.20
CA LEU A 111 10.67 -4.66 -3.03
C LEU A 111 9.69 -5.75 -3.45
N TRP A 112 9.79 -6.25 -4.67
CA TRP A 112 8.83 -7.24 -5.17
C TRP A 112 8.89 -8.56 -4.38
N LYS A 113 10.07 -8.98 -3.94
CA LYS A 113 10.21 -10.13 -3.03
C LYS A 113 9.60 -9.87 -1.65
N HIS A 114 9.70 -8.64 -1.13
CA HIS A 114 9.06 -8.27 0.12
C HIS A 114 7.54 -8.31 -0.01
N GLU A 115 6.99 -7.68 -1.04
CA GLU A 115 5.57 -7.60 -1.32
C GLU A 115 4.97 -8.99 -1.58
N TRP A 116 5.65 -9.83 -2.36
CA TRP A 116 5.28 -11.24 -2.52
C TRP A 116 5.24 -11.96 -1.17
N ARG A 117 6.29 -11.83 -0.35
CA ARG A 117 6.39 -12.54 0.92
C ARG A 117 5.30 -12.13 1.91
N VAL A 118 5.03 -10.83 2.03
CA VAL A 118 4.13 -10.29 3.06
C VAL A 118 2.67 -10.31 2.62
N HIS A 119 2.41 -10.14 1.32
CA HIS A 119 1.06 -9.95 0.79
C HIS A 119 0.70 -10.98 -0.28
N GLY A 120 1.64 -11.26 -1.18
CA GLY A 120 1.41 -12.17 -2.30
C GLY A 120 1.25 -13.62 -1.90
N SER A 121 2.01 -14.15 -0.95
CA SER A 121 2.04 -15.58 -0.61
C SER A 121 0.76 -16.12 0.06
N CYS A 122 -0.25 -15.27 0.20
CA CYS A 122 -1.53 -15.59 0.81
C CYS A 122 -2.47 -16.39 -0.10
N GLY A 123 -3.43 -17.09 0.51
CA GLY A 123 -4.61 -17.60 -0.22
C GLY A 123 -4.36 -18.65 -1.28
N GLY A 124 -3.16 -19.25 -1.33
CA GLY A 124 -2.81 -20.26 -2.33
C GLY A 124 -2.54 -19.70 -3.74
N THR A 125 -2.36 -18.38 -3.88
CA THR A 125 -1.92 -17.80 -5.16
C THR A 125 -0.45 -18.18 -5.42
N THR A 126 -0.07 -18.17 -6.70
CA THR A 126 1.32 -18.33 -7.14
C THR A 126 1.99 -16.97 -7.35
N PRO A 127 3.34 -16.90 -7.36
CA PRO A 127 4.05 -15.68 -7.74
C PRO A 127 3.62 -15.15 -9.11
N HIS A 128 3.44 -16.05 -10.09
CA HIS A 128 3.01 -15.71 -11.43
C HIS A 128 1.65 -15.01 -11.40
N GLU A 129 0.65 -15.60 -10.76
CA GLU A 129 -0.68 -14.98 -10.61
C GLU A 129 -0.62 -13.63 -9.89
N TYR A 130 0.26 -13.48 -8.89
CA TYR A 130 0.37 -12.23 -8.13
C TYR A 130 0.89 -11.07 -8.99
N PHE A 131 2.05 -11.25 -9.65
CA PHE A 131 2.66 -10.17 -10.42
C PHE A 131 1.88 -9.84 -11.70
N TYR A 132 1.40 -10.85 -12.43
CA TYR A 132 0.58 -10.60 -13.62
C TYR A 132 -0.76 -9.94 -13.28
N LYS A 133 -1.32 -10.21 -12.10
CA LYS A 133 -2.52 -9.52 -11.63
C LYS A 133 -2.24 -8.07 -11.28
N ALA A 134 -1.10 -7.77 -10.64
CA ALA A 134 -0.69 -6.39 -10.41
C ALA A 134 -0.54 -5.60 -11.73
N ILE A 135 0.09 -6.20 -12.75
CA ILE A 135 0.24 -5.61 -14.09
C ILE A 135 -1.13 -5.36 -14.73
N MET A 136 -1.99 -6.37 -14.74
CA MET A 136 -3.33 -6.24 -15.32
C MET A 136 -4.17 -5.18 -14.59
N MET A 137 -4.11 -5.11 -13.26
CA MET A 137 -4.81 -4.09 -12.47
C MET A 137 -4.28 -2.68 -12.72
N ASN A 138 -2.99 -2.53 -13.01
CA ASN A 138 -2.40 -1.26 -13.43
C ASN A 138 -2.91 -0.79 -14.79
N ASP A 139 -3.13 -1.72 -15.72
CA ASP A 139 -3.53 -1.42 -17.10
C ASP A 139 -5.04 -1.23 -17.27
N PHE A 140 -5.83 -1.58 -16.26
CA PHE A 140 -7.29 -1.55 -16.33
C PHE A 140 -7.94 -0.16 -16.39
N PRO A 141 -7.48 0.87 -15.64
CA PRO A 141 -8.07 2.21 -15.72
C PRO A 141 -7.86 2.85 -17.11
N GLU A 142 -8.93 3.31 -17.78
CA GLU A 142 -8.81 3.84 -19.15
C GLU A 142 -8.00 5.14 -19.25
N GLN A 143 -7.96 5.96 -18.20
CA GLN A 143 -7.10 7.15 -18.17
C GLN A 143 -5.68 6.84 -17.65
N GLY A 144 -5.33 5.57 -17.47
CA GLY A 144 -4.05 5.14 -16.93
C GLY A 144 -3.89 5.51 -15.46
N ASN A 145 -2.83 6.25 -15.13
CA ASN A 145 -2.48 6.54 -13.74
C ASN A 145 -3.60 7.30 -13.01
N LEU A 146 -3.81 6.98 -11.72
CA LEU A 146 -4.81 7.63 -10.86
C LEU A 146 -4.72 9.16 -10.88
N TYR A 147 -3.51 9.72 -11.02
CA TYR A 147 -3.32 11.17 -11.07
C TYR A 147 -4.13 11.84 -12.19
N ASN A 148 -4.34 11.18 -13.33
CA ASN A 148 -5.11 11.74 -14.45
C ASN A 148 -6.60 11.93 -14.12
N TYR A 149 -7.17 11.04 -13.31
CA TYR A 149 -8.54 11.18 -12.80
C TYR A 149 -8.67 12.34 -11.80
N LEU A 150 -7.64 12.55 -10.98
CA LEU A 150 -7.57 13.71 -10.07
C LEU A 150 -7.41 15.02 -10.86
N GLU A 151 -6.48 15.07 -11.81
CA GLU A 151 -6.19 16.27 -12.60
C GLU A 151 -7.40 16.70 -13.45
N SER A 152 -8.11 15.75 -14.08
CA SER A 152 -9.36 16.03 -14.80
C SER A 152 -10.52 16.48 -13.91
N SER A 153 -10.34 16.38 -12.59
CA SER A 153 -11.25 16.88 -11.56
C SER A 153 -10.70 18.13 -10.86
N GLU A 154 -9.71 18.80 -11.46
CA GLU A 154 -9.07 20.01 -10.92
C GLU A 154 -8.36 19.77 -9.56
N ILE A 155 -7.97 18.52 -9.28
CA ILE A 155 -7.16 18.13 -8.13
C ILE A 155 -5.74 17.89 -8.61
N ILE A 156 -4.86 18.86 -8.36
CA ILE A 156 -3.45 18.83 -8.77
C ILE A 156 -2.50 18.76 -7.58
N ALA A 157 -1.30 18.23 -7.83
CA ALA A 157 -0.20 18.30 -6.87
C ALA A 157 0.22 19.76 -6.64
N SER A 158 0.29 20.19 -5.38
CA SER A 158 0.59 21.55 -4.97
C SER A 158 0.92 21.61 -3.49
N ASP A 159 1.89 22.47 -3.13
CA ASP A 159 2.18 22.79 -1.73
C ASP A 159 1.25 23.88 -1.16
N ASN A 160 0.30 24.39 -1.95
CA ASN A 160 -0.58 25.49 -1.56
C ASN A 160 -2.08 25.18 -1.73
N LEU A 161 -2.42 24.10 -2.42
CA LEU A 161 -3.81 23.68 -2.62
C LEU A 161 -4.12 22.45 -1.76
N ALA A 162 -5.33 22.40 -1.23
CA ALA A 162 -5.82 21.30 -0.43
C ALA A 162 -7.30 21.06 -0.73
N TYR A 163 -7.74 19.82 -0.61
CA TYR A 163 -9.06 19.37 -1.04
C TYR A 163 -9.75 18.58 0.06
N THR A 164 -11.08 18.55 0.06
CA THR A 164 -11.82 17.72 1.02
C THR A 164 -11.66 16.23 0.66
N LYS A 165 -11.75 15.33 1.65
CA LYS A 165 -11.79 13.87 1.40
C LYS A 165 -12.88 13.52 0.39
N GLN A 166 -14.05 14.18 0.48
CA GLN A 166 -15.16 13.96 -0.44
C GLN A 166 -14.78 14.29 -1.89
N HIS A 167 -14.16 15.44 -2.15
CA HIS A 167 -13.77 15.84 -3.51
C HIS A 167 -12.78 14.85 -4.14
N ILE A 168 -11.81 14.38 -3.36
CA ILE A 168 -10.85 13.35 -3.80
C ILE A 168 -11.57 12.02 -4.09
N VAL A 169 -12.47 11.57 -3.21
CA VAL A 169 -13.24 10.33 -3.42
C VAL A 169 -14.10 10.41 -4.68
N GLU A 170 -14.81 11.52 -4.90
CA GLU A 170 -15.64 11.73 -6.10
C GLU A 170 -14.80 11.72 -7.38
N ALA A 171 -13.59 12.30 -7.36
CA ALA A 171 -12.66 12.25 -8.47
C ALA A 171 -12.19 10.81 -8.77
N ILE A 172 -11.83 10.05 -7.74
CA ILE A 172 -11.42 8.64 -7.87
C ILE A 172 -12.58 7.78 -8.38
N GLN A 173 -13.81 8.05 -7.94
CA GLN A 173 -14.98 7.25 -8.35
C GLN A 173 -15.29 7.33 -9.85
N LYS A 174 -14.72 8.30 -10.59
CA LYS A 174 -14.77 8.35 -12.06
C LYS A 174 -14.01 7.21 -12.74
N LEU A 175 -13.15 6.49 -12.01
CA LEU A 175 -12.49 5.27 -12.47
C LEU A 175 -13.49 4.12 -12.67
N PHE A 176 -14.62 4.13 -11.96
CA PHE A 176 -15.63 3.07 -12.03
C PHE A 176 -16.75 3.44 -13.03
N TYR A 177 -16.80 2.73 -14.16
CA TYR A 177 -17.76 3.02 -15.24
C TYR A 177 -19.20 2.59 -14.94
N ASP A 178 -19.38 1.57 -14.09
CA ASP A 178 -20.68 1.01 -13.80
C ASP A 178 -21.39 1.80 -12.68
N LYS A 179 -20.73 1.98 -11.54
CA LYS A 179 -21.25 2.72 -10.39
C LYS A 179 -20.14 3.20 -9.45
N PRO A 180 -20.41 4.21 -8.59
CA PRO A 180 -19.46 4.60 -7.56
C PRO A 180 -19.21 3.46 -6.56
N HIS A 181 -17.94 3.17 -6.32
CA HIS A 181 -17.49 2.23 -5.28
C HIS A 181 -16.83 2.98 -4.13
N ASN A 182 -16.93 2.43 -2.92
CA ASN A 182 -16.14 2.94 -1.80
C ASN A 182 -14.65 2.66 -2.05
N VAL A 183 -13.81 3.63 -1.70
CA VAL A 183 -12.35 3.57 -1.79
C VAL A 183 -11.76 4.02 -0.46
N TYR A 184 -10.55 3.56 -0.15
CA TYR A 184 -9.84 4.04 1.02
C TYR A 184 -8.90 5.17 0.66
N ILE A 185 -8.84 6.16 1.56
CA ILE A 185 -7.90 7.27 1.51
C ILE A 185 -7.13 7.24 2.82
N SER A 186 -5.82 7.09 2.73
CA SER A 186 -4.91 7.18 3.88
C SER A 186 -4.16 8.51 3.85
N CYS A 187 -4.06 9.15 5.01
CA CYS A 187 -3.34 10.41 5.16
C CYS A 187 -2.26 10.31 6.22
N VAL A 188 -1.31 11.24 6.17
CA VAL A 188 -0.27 11.42 7.19
C VAL A 188 -0.23 12.87 7.66
N PRO A 189 0.02 13.13 8.95
CA PRO A 189 0.17 14.49 9.45
C PRO A 189 1.31 15.23 8.75
N ILE A 190 1.12 16.53 8.49
CA ILE A 190 2.20 17.40 7.99
C ILE A 190 3.24 17.63 9.08
N ASP A 191 2.75 17.91 10.29
CA ASP A 191 3.52 18.08 11.51
C ASP A 191 2.64 17.73 12.73
N LEU A 192 3.19 17.84 13.94
CA LEU A 192 2.50 17.46 15.18
C LEU A 192 1.37 18.44 15.61
N TYR A 193 1.29 19.62 14.99
CA TYR A 193 0.42 20.71 15.40
C TYR A 193 -0.66 21.03 14.37
N ASN A 194 -0.44 20.70 13.09
CA ASN A 194 -1.40 20.93 12.03
C ASN A 194 -2.50 19.86 12.05
N ASN A 195 -3.67 20.25 12.53
CA ASN A 195 -4.88 19.44 12.53
C ASN A 195 -5.87 19.83 11.41
N THR A 196 -5.52 20.83 10.61
CA THR A 196 -6.36 21.35 9.52
C THR A 196 -5.97 20.82 8.15
N HIS A 197 -4.70 20.44 7.98
CA HIS A 197 -4.16 19.92 6.74
C HIS A 197 -3.34 18.64 6.97
N VAL A 198 -3.47 17.69 6.05
CA VAL A 198 -2.73 16.43 6.03
C VAL A 198 -2.21 16.15 4.63
N TYR A 199 -1.17 15.33 4.49
CA TYR A 199 -0.73 14.85 3.19
C TYR A 199 -1.47 13.56 2.80
N LEU A 200 -1.88 13.46 1.54
CA LEU A 200 -2.36 12.22 0.96
C LEU A 200 -1.20 11.22 0.93
N SER A 201 -1.37 10.07 1.57
CA SER A 201 -0.37 9.01 1.60
C SER A 201 -0.69 7.92 0.59
N GLU A 202 -1.88 7.36 0.67
CA GLU A 202 -2.28 6.22 -0.15
C GLU A 202 -3.74 6.32 -0.58
N VAL A 203 -4.03 5.70 -1.71
CA VAL A 203 -5.39 5.44 -2.21
C VAL A 203 -5.52 3.95 -2.46
N THR A 204 -6.64 3.37 -2.04
CA THR A 204 -6.93 1.95 -2.28
C THR A 204 -8.29 1.78 -2.91
N TRP A 205 -8.35 1.03 -4.01
CA TRP A 205 -9.59 0.43 -4.49
C TRP A 205 -9.57 -1.07 -4.33
N CYS A 206 -10.76 -1.67 -4.36
CA CYS A 206 -10.95 -3.09 -4.13
C CYS A 206 -11.49 -3.77 -5.38
N THR A 207 -11.13 -5.04 -5.56
CA THR A 207 -11.64 -5.89 -6.63
C THR A 207 -12.05 -7.25 -6.09
N GLU A 208 -12.79 -8.01 -6.88
CA GLU A 208 -12.87 -9.46 -6.72
C GLU A 208 -11.46 -10.10 -6.79
N LEU A 209 -11.33 -11.37 -6.38
CA LEU A 209 -10.04 -12.06 -6.29
C LEU A 209 -9.35 -12.21 -7.65
N GLU A 210 -10.08 -12.13 -8.75
CA GLU A 210 -9.57 -12.19 -10.11
C GLU A 210 -8.80 -10.91 -10.49
N GLY A 211 -9.07 -9.78 -9.83
CA GLY A 211 -8.40 -8.50 -10.11
C GLY A 211 -9.00 -7.68 -11.25
N VAL A 212 -10.11 -8.13 -11.86
CA VAL A 212 -10.69 -7.50 -13.07
C VAL A 212 -12.00 -6.76 -12.84
N HIS A 213 -12.70 -7.03 -11.75
CA HIS A 213 -13.98 -6.38 -11.44
C HIS A 213 -13.85 -5.57 -10.15
N TYR A 214 -14.15 -4.28 -10.25
CA TYR A 214 -14.19 -3.41 -9.09
C TYR A 214 -15.35 -3.78 -8.16
N ILE A 215 -15.06 -3.74 -6.86
CA ILE A 215 -16.07 -3.87 -5.81
C ILE A 215 -15.91 -2.73 -4.81
N SER A 216 -16.94 -2.51 -4.01
CA SER A 216 -16.88 -1.50 -2.96
C SER A 216 -15.96 -1.98 -1.85
N CYS A 217 -14.97 -1.19 -1.47
CA CYS A 217 -14.14 -1.53 -0.31
C CYS A 217 -15.01 -1.58 0.98
N PRO A 218 -14.90 -2.63 1.81
CA PRO A 218 -15.73 -2.79 3.01
C PRO A 218 -15.55 -1.67 4.05
N SER A 219 -16.62 -1.14 4.60
CA SER A 219 -16.51 0.02 5.52
C SER A 219 -15.81 -0.29 6.85
N LYS A 220 -15.72 -1.56 7.27
CA LYS A 220 -15.10 -1.94 8.55
C LYS A 220 -13.59 -1.70 8.58
N ALA A 221 -12.92 -1.83 7.44
CA ALA A 221 -11.48 -1.61 7.31
C ALA A 221 -11.12 -0.26 6.69
N ASP A 222 -12.06 0.69 6.61
CA ASP A 222 -11.82 2.05 6.12
C ASP A 222 -10.80 2.77 7.04
N PRO A 223 -9.66 3.24 6.49
CA PRO A 223 -8.68 3.99 7.26
C PRO A 223 -9.24 5.27 7.87
N THR A 224 -8.96 5.45 9.17
CA THR A 224 -9.32 6.66 9.92
C THR A 224 -8.16 7.67 9.98
N SER A 225 -7.12 7.50 9.15
CA SER A 225 -5.89 8.30 9.20
C SER A 225 -6.07 9.71 8.66
N CYS A 226 -7.08 9.94 7.81
CA CYS A 226 -7.51 11.28 7.41
C CYS A 226 -8.52 11.83 8.43
N PRO A 227 -8.21 12.90 9.19
CA PRO A 227 -9.17 13.52 10.09
C PRO A 227 -10.38 14.05 9.30
N LYS A 228 -11.58 13.95 9.90
CA LYS A 228 -12.86 14.21 9.22
C LYS A 228 -12.95 15.59 8.54
N ASP A 229 -12.43 16.62 9.21
CA ASP A 229 -12.54 18.01 8.77
C ASP A 229 -11.20 18.56 8.22
N ALA A 230 -10.18 17.71 8.08
CA ALA A 230 -8.90 18.12 7.52
C ALA A 230 -8.97 18.21 5.98
N LEU A 231 -8.29 19.21 5.44
CA LEU A 231 -8.02 19.31 4.01
C LEU A 231 -6.79 18.46 3.66
N ILE A 232 -6.84 17.81 2.51
CA ILE A 232 -5.83 16.86 2.04
C ILE A 232 -5.02 17.52 0.94
N MET A 233 -3.70 17.51 1.11
CA MET A 233 -2.72 18.06 0.17
C MET A 233 -2.01 16.93 -0.57
N LEU A 234 -1.72 17.15 -1.85
CA LEU A 234 -0.83 16.31 -2.65
C LEU A 234 0.48 17.09 -2.84
N PRO A 235 1.47 16.93 -1.95
CA PRO A 235 2.67 17.77 -1.99
C PRO A 235 3.48 17.52 -3.25
N LEU A 236 4.23 18.53 -3.68
CA LEU A 236 5.25 18.37 -4.71
C LEU A 236 6.48 17.66 -4.12
N PRO A 237 7.29 16.95 -4.93
CA PRO A 237 8.54 16.42 -4.42
C PRO A 237 9.47 17.55 -3.98
N LYS A 238 10.13 17.33 -2.86
CA LYS A 238 11.14 18.25 -2.31
C LYS A 238 12.51 17.77 -2.75
N GLU A 239 13.35 18.69 -3.22
CA GLU A 239 14.76 18.40 -3.47
C GLU A 239 15.41 17.89 -2.18
N GLN A 240 16.19 16.84 -2.28
CA GLN A 240 16.98 16.33 -1.17
C GLN A 240 18.22 17.20 -1.00
N GLU A 241 18.35 17.84 0.17
CA GLU A 241 19.61 18.46 0.56
C GLU A 241 20.64 17.35 0.80
N LEU A 242 21.49 17.10 -0.19
CA LEU A 242 22.70 16.31 0.02
C LEU A 242 23.59 17.13 0.95
N ASP A 243 23.84 16.64 2.16
CA ASP A 243 24.88 17.22 3.01
C ASP A 243 26.16 17.36 2.16
N PRO A 244 26.71 18.57 1.99
CA PRO A 244 27.94 18.72 1.23
C PRO A 244 29.01 17.84 1.87
N PRO A 245 29.77 17.06 1.09
CA PRO A 245 30.85 16.26 1.65
C PRO A 245 31.74 17.22 2.43
N PHE A 246 31.93 16.92 3.72
CA PHE A 246 32.76 17.66 4.67
C PHE A 246 33.89 18.35 3.91
N ALA A 247 33.76 19.67 3.72
CA ALA A 247 34.85 20.46 3.17
C ALA A 247 36.03 20.21 4.10
N ILE A 248 37.04 19.52 3.60
CA ILE A 248 38.32 19.34 4.26
C ILE A 248 38.78 20.77 4.58
N MET A 249 38.69 21.16 5.86
CA MET A 249 39.36 22.35 6.33
C MET A 249 40.86 22.07 6.16
N ALA A 250 41.41 22.56 5.06
CA ALA A 250 42.84 22.67 4.89
C ALA A 250 43.34 23.71 5.88
N GLU A 251 43.94 23.25 6.98
CA GLU A 251 44.93 24.01 7.75
C GLU A 251 46.29 23.96 7.05
#